data_AF-A0A5B1LQD4-F1
#
_entry.id   AF-A0A5B1LQD4-F1
#
_cell.length_a   1.000
_cell.length_b   1.000
_cell.length_c   1.000
_cell.angle_alpha   90.00
_cell.angle_beta   90.00
_cell.angle_gamma   90.00
#
_symmetry.space_group_name_H-M   'P 1'
#
loop_
_entity.id
_entity.type
_entity.pdbx_description
1 polymer ?
#
loop_
_entity_poly.entity_id
_entity_poly.type
_entity_poly.pdbx_seq_one_letter_code
_entity_poly.pdbx_strand_id
1 'polypeptide(L)'
;MSRAPEFSDAQLRAAISAAAAELGEPLTVGAYDTWQRSHDAASPALVIRRFGSWTQACAAAGVRTNTTRSTSRRWTDDEVVEIVARYLRSPGSTGSFADYSGWAKDQEGVPSGATLRQRYPWAEIKERAQRS
;
A
#
# COMPACT_ATOMS: atom_id res chain seq x y z
N MET A 1 27.56 -21.51 7.54
CA MET A 1 26.64 -20.55 6.91
C MET A 1 25.52 -21.35 6.28
N SER A 2 24.34 -21.37 6.90
CA SER A 2 23.21 -22.18 6.43
C SER A 2 22.70 -21.63 5.09
N ARG A 3 22.75 -22.46 4.04
CA ARG A 3 22.13 -22.16 2.74
C ARG A 3 20.63 -21.99 2.98
N ALA A 4 20.06 -20.85 2.57
CA ALA A 4 18.62 -20.64 2.66
C ALA A 4 17.90 -21.80 1.95
N PRO A 5 16.78 -22.31 2.50
CA PRO A 5 16.00 -23.32 1.80
C PRO A 5 15.60 -22.81 0.42
N GLU A 6 15.82 -23.63 -0.61
CA GLU A 6 15.33 -23.32 -1.95
C GLU A 6 13.84 -23.66 -2.01
N PHE A 7 12.99 -22.63 -1.91
CA PHE A 7 11.55 -22.78 -2.02
C PHE A 7 11.12 -22.72 -3.49
N SER A 8 10.45 -23.77 -3.96
CA SER A 8 9.73 -23.76 -5.24
C SER A 8 8.44 -22.96 -5.15
N ASP A 9 7.92 -22.50 -6.29
CA ASP A 9 6.66 -21.73 -6.35
C ASP A 9 5.48 -22.51 -5.78
N ALA A 10 5.50 -23.84 -5.93
CA ALA A 10 4.50 -24.72 -5.36
C ALA A 10 4.55 -24.71 -3.83
N GLN A 11 5.74 -24.78 -3.23
CA GLN A 11 5.92 -24.68 -1.78
C GLN A 11 5.51 -23.31 -1.24
N LEU A 12 5.84 -22.23 -1.97
CA LEU A 12 5.43 -20.88 -1.58
C LEU A 12 3.91 -20.71 -1.59
N ARG A 13 3.22 -21.22 -2.62
CA ARG A 13 1.75 -21.21 -2.67
C ARG A 13 1.15 -22.05 -1.56
N ALA A 14 1.69 -23.25 -1.32
CA ALA A 14 1.21 -24.15 -0.27
C ALA A 14 1.33 -23.51 1.12
N ALA A 15 2.43 -22.81 1.41
CA ALA A 15 2.61 -22.09 2.66
C ALA A 15 1.57 -20.97 2.83
N ILE A 16 1.27 -20.22 1.77
CA ILE A 16 0.24 -19.17 1.81
C ILE A 16 -1.14 -19.77 2.04
N SER A 17 -1.49 -20.86 1.36
CA SER A 17 -2.76 -21.56 1.56
C SER A 17 -2.88 -22.15 2.97
N ALA A 18 -1.80 -22.71 3.52
CA ALA A 18 -1.78 -23.24 4.90
C ALA A 18 -2.00 -22.12 5.93
N ALA A 19 -1.28 -21.01 5.80
CA ALA A 19 -1.46 -19.85 6.67
C ALA A 19 -2.88 -19.29 6.61
N ALA A 20 -3.49 -19.23 5.43
CA ALA A 20 -4.87 -18.78 5.27
C ALA A 20 -5.89 -19.75 5.89
N ALA A 21 -5.64 -21.06 5.82
CA ALA A 21 -6.49 -22.06 6.45
C ALA A 21 -6.46 -21.97 7.99
N GLU A 22 -5.32 -21.60 8.57
CA GLU A 22 -5.16 -21.46 10.02
C GLU A 22 -5.63 -20.10 10.57
N LEU A 23 -5.26 -19.01 9.91
CA LEU A 23 -5.52 -17.64 10.38
C LEU A 23 -6.82 -17.04 9.82
N GLY A 24 -7.36 -17.65 8.76
CA GLY A 24 -8.49 -17.14 8.01
C GLY A 24 -8.13 -16.16 6.89
N GLU A 25 -9.14 -15.86 6.08
CA GLU A 25 -9.09 -14.87 5.01
C GLU A 25 -9.84 -13.58 5.40
N PRO A 26 -9.39 -12.39 4.99
CA PRO A 26 -8.25 -12.15 4.11
C PRO A 26 -6.87 -12.24 4.82
N LEU A 27 -5.95 -13.00 4.24
CA LEU A 27 -4.60 -13.17 4.77
C LEU A 27 -3.75 -11.92 4.47
N THR A 28 -3.30 -11.23 5.52
CA THR A 28 -2.41 -10.06 5.37
C THR A 28 -0.94 -10.47 5.38
N VAL A 29 -0.08 -9.65 4.77
CA VAL A 29 1.37 -9.89 4.74
C VAL A 29 1.97 -9.94 6.16
N GLY A 30 1.44 -9.15 7.10
CA GLY A 30 1.90 -9.11 8.49
C GLY A 30 1.45 -10.33 9.31
N ALA A 31 0.23 -10.80 9.07
CA ALA A 31 -0.25 -12.05 9.66
C ALA A 31 0.58 -13.24 9.19
N TYR A 32 0.83 -13.34 7.88
CA TYR A 32 1.71 -14.36 7.32
C TYR A 32 3.15 -14.24 7.83
N ASP A 33 3.71 -13.02 7.93
CA ASP A 33 5.06 -12.79 8.45
C ASP A 33 5.22 -13.28 9.89
N THR A 34 4.16 -13.13 10.70
CA THR A 34 4.14 -13.64 12.08
C THR A 34 4.03 -15.16 12.09
N TRP A 35 3.10 -15.71 11.31
CA TRP A 35 2.86 -17.15 11.22
C TRP A 35 4.08 -17.92 10.72
N GLN A 36 4.75 -17.45 9.67
CA GLN A 36 5.89 -18.14 9.08
C GLN A 36 7.08 -18.27 10.04
N ARG A 37 7.23 -17.41 11.05
CA ARG A 37 8.34 -17.50 12.02
C ARG A 37 8.30 -18.77 12.87
N SER A 38 7.14 -19.39 12.98
CA SER A 38 6.93 -20.64 13.72
C SER A 38 6.72 -21.85 12.79
N HIS A 39 6.88 -21.67 11.49
CA HIS A 39 6.67 -22.69 10.46
C HIS A 39 7.87 -22.78 9.52
N ASP A 40 8.08 -23.92 8.85
CA ASP A 40 9.10 -24.03 7.79
C ASP A 40 8.59 -23.41 6.48
N ALA A 41 8.40 -22.09 6.52
CA ALA A 41 7.81 -21.31 5.45
C ALA A 41 8.72 -20.15 5.05
N ALA A 42 8.62 -19.75 3.78
CA ALA A 42 9.40 -18.65 3.25
C ALA A 42 8.97 -17.30 3.85
N SER A 43 9.92 -16.40 4.00
CA SER A 43 9.64 -15.01 4.38
C SER A 43 8.79 -14.29 3.33
N PRO A 44 7.97 -13.29 3.74
CA PRO A 44 7.17 -12.52 2.78
C PRO A 44 8.02 -11.83 1.71
N ALA A 45 9.25 -11.42 2.04
CA ALA A 45 10.17 -10.80 1.09
C ALA A 45 10.57 -11.77 -0.04
N LEU A 46 10.81 -13.05 0.28
CA LEU A 46 11.10 -14.06 -0.73
C LEU A 46 9.87 -14.34 -1.61
N VAL A 47 8.69 -14.43 -0.99
CA VAL A 47 7.40 -14.58 -1.70
C VAL A 47 7.19 -13.43 -2.68
N ILE A 48 7.34 -12.18 -2.23
CA ILE A 48 7.18 -10.98 -3.06
C ILE A 48 8.21 -10.96 -4.19
N ARG A 49 9.49 -11.29 -3.91
CA ARG A 49 10.53 -11.36 -4.94
C ARG A 49 10.20 -12.41 -6.02
N ARG A 50 9.57 -13.52 -5.64
CA ARG A 50 9.26 -14.62 -6.57
C ARG A 50 8.02 -14.35 -7.42
N PHE A 51 6.98 -13.77 -6.83
CA PHE A 51 5.67 -13.56 -7.48
C PHE A 51 5.42 -12.12 -7.93
N GLY A 52 6.32 -11.18 -7.63
CA GLY A 52 6.20 -9.75 -7.95
C GLY A 52 5.48 -8.95 -6.87
N SER A 53 4.43 -9.50 -6.25
CA SER A 53 3.72 -8.85 -5.15
C SER A 53 3.02 -9.86 -4.25
N TRP A 54 2.71 -9.45 -3.01
CA TRP A 54 1.91 -10.26 -2.08
C TRP A 54 0.53 -10.58 -2.65
N THR A 55 -0.09 -9.63 -3.34
CA THR A 55 -1.39 -9.84 -3.99
C THR A 55 -1.33 -10.90 -5.09
N GLN A 56 -0.30 -10.88 -5.93
CA GLN A 56 -0.10 -11.91 -6.95
C GLN A 56 0.21 -13.29 -6.33
N ALA A 57 0.97 -13.33 -5.24
CA ALA A 57 1.26 -14.57 -4.52
C ALA A 57 -0.01 -15.20 -3.92
N CYS A 58 -0.84 -14.42 -3.23
CA CYS A 58 -2.12 -14.89 -2.70
C CYS A 58 -3.09 -15.32 -3.80
N ALA A 59 -3.16 -14.57 -4.91
CA ALA A 59 -3.96 -14.95 -6.07
C ALA A 59 -3.49 -16.30 -6.66
N ALA A 60 -2.18 -16.50 -6.79
CA ALA A 60 -1.61 -17.76 -7.26
C ALA A 60 -1.89 -18.93 -6.29
N ALA A 61 -2.05 -18.65 -4.99
CA ALA A 61 -2.39 -19.63 -3.95
C ALA A 61 -3.91 -19.82 -3.75
N GLY A 62 -4.76 -19.11 -4.50
CA GLY A 62 -6.23 -19.17 -4.33
C GLY A 62 -6.75 -18.53 -3.04
N VAL A 63 -5.95 -17.69 -2.39
CA VAL A 63 -6.24 -17.07 -1.09
C VAL A 63 -6.64 -15.61 -1.27
N ARG A 64 -7.70 -15.15 -0.59
CA ARG A 64 -7.98 -13.71 -0.50
C ARG A 64 -6.94 -13.05 0.39
N THR A 65 -6.34 -11.97 -0.09
CA THR A 65 -5.56 -11.04 0.73
C THR A 65 -6.25 -9.70 0.74
N ASN A 66 -6.09 -8.96 1.83
CA ASN A 66 -6.41 -7.56 1.78
C ASN A 66 -5.36 -6.95 0.86
N THR A 67 -5.77 -6.46 -0.31
CA THR A 67 -4.94 -5.46 -0.96
C THR A 67 -4.96 -4.32 0.05
N THR A 68 -3.81 -3.95 0.64
CA THR A 68 -3.71 -2.58 1.14
C THR A 68 -4.14 -1.78 -0.05
N ARG A 69 -5.39 -1.27 -0.01
CA ARG A 69 -5.97 -0.44 -1.06
C ARG A 69 -4.90 0.61 -1.19
N SER A 70 -4.08 0.49 -2.23
CA SER A 70 -2.98 1.43 -2.38
C SER A 70 -3.72 2.74 -2.37
N THR A 71 -3.44 3.61 -1.41
CA THR A 71 -4.18 4.87 -1.28
C THR A 71 -4.08 5.63 -2.62
N SER A 72 -3.07 5.30 -3.43
CA SER A 72 -2.93 5.59 -4.86
C SER A 72 -4.11 5.21 -5.78
N ARG A 73 -4.92 4.19 -5.48
CA ARG A 73 -6.11 3.80 -6.25
C ARG A 73 -7.40 4.48 -5.80
N ARG A 74 -7.39 5.18 -4.64
CA ARG A 74 -8.58 5.88 -4.13
C ARG A 74 -8.83 7.23 -4.82
N TRP A 75 -7.79 7.83 -5.36
CA TRP A 75 -7.89 9.08 -6.13
C TRP A 75 -7.18 8.93 -7.46
N THR A 76 -7.71 9.46 -8.55
CA THR A 76 -6.94 9.69 -9.78
C THR A 76 -5.95 10.82 -9.57
N ASP A 77 -5.04 11.03 -10.51
CA ASP A 77 -4.11 12.17 -10.41
C ASP A 77 -4.84 13.50 -10.57
N ASP A 78 -5.89 13.56 -11.40
CA ASP A 78 -6.76 14.73 -11.54
C ASP A 78 -7.54 15.02 -10.24
N GLU A 79 -8.07 13.98 -9.57
CA GLU A 79 -8.74 14.15 -8.28
C GLU A 79 -7.76 14.67 -7.21
N VAL A 80 -6.52 14.20 -7.22
CA VAL A 80 -5.47 14.72 -6.33
C VAL A 80 -5.20 16.20 -6.61
N VAL A 81 -5.06 16.58 -7.88
CA VAL A 81 -4.85 17.98 -8.29
C VAL A 81 -6.02 18.86 -7.86
N GLU A 82 -7.26 18.43 -8.10
CA GLU A 82 -8.47 19.18 -7.72
C GLU A 82 -8.60 19.33 -6.20
N ILE A 83 -8.28 18.28 -5.43
CA ILE A 83 -8.28 18.37 -3.96
C ILE A 83 -7.25 19.39 -3.47
N VAL A 84 -6.04 19.41 -4.05
CA VAL A 84 -5.03 20.41 -3.70
C VAL A 84 -5.47 21.81 -4.14
N ALA A 85 -6.10 21.95 -5.31
CA ALA A 85 -6.64 23.22 -5.77
C ALA A 85 -7.73 23.75 -4.82
N ARG A 86 -8.63 22.87 -4.35
CA ARG A 86 -9.63 23.18 -3.31
C ARG A 86 -8.98 23.67 -2.02
N TYR A 87 -7.92 23.01 -1.56
CA TYR A 87 -7.15 23.47 -0.41
C TYR A 87 -6.52 24.84 -0.65
N LEU A 88 -5.87 25.07 -1.81
CA LEU A 88 -5.23 26.36 -2.11
C LEU A 88 -6.23 27.53 -2.14
N ARG A 89 -7.47 27.26 -2.55
CA ARG A 89 -8.58 28.23 -2.54
C ARG A 89 -9.25 28.38 -1.17
N SER A 90 -8.93 27.54 -0.19
CA SER A 90 -9.54 27.60 1.13
C SER A 90 -9.03 28.82 1.93
N PRO A 91 -9.90 29.51 2.69
CA PRO A 91 -9.48 30.64 3.52
C PRO A 91 -8.41 30.24 4.53
N GLY A 92 -7.34 31.03 4.61
CA GLY A 92 -6.23 30.77 5.53
C GLY A 92 -5.19 29.78 5.04
N SER A 93 -5.36 29.19 3.84
CA SER A 93 -4.32 28.37 3.22
C SER A 93 -3.04 29.18 2.97
N THR A 94 -1.94 28.68 3.50
CA THR A 94 -0.58 29.19 3.26
C THR A 94 0.04 28.62 1.98
N GLY A 95 -0.61 27.62 1.36
CA GLY A 95 -0.08 26.90 0.20
C GLY A 95 1.17 26.06 0.51
N SER A 96 1.49 25.85 1.79
CA SER A 96 2.60 24.98 2.22
C SER A 96 2.13 23.53 2.39
N PHE A 97 3.07 22.58 2.29
CA PHE A 97 2.77 21.16 2.51
C PHE A 97 2.36 20.86 3.96
N ALA A 98 3.00 21.54 4.92
CA ALA A 98 2.71 21.36 6.34
C ALA A 98 1.27 21.80 6.67
N ASP A 99 0.85 22.91 6.08
CA ASP A 99 -0.50 23.44 6.23
C ASP A 99 -1.54 22.56 5.52
N TYR A 100 -1.26 22.08 4.29
CA TYR A 100 -2.10 21.06 3.64
C TYR A 100 -2.27 19.83 4.53
N SER A 101 -1.17 19.35 5.13
CA SER A 101 -1.18 18.18 6.01
C SER A 101 -1.96 18.43 7.30
N GLY A 102 -2.08 19.68 7.75
CA GLY A 102 -2.96 20.10 8.83
C GLY A 102 -4.41 20.08 8.36
N TRP A 103 -4.73 20.83 7.30
CA TRP A 103 -6.06 20.92 6.70
C TRP A 103 -6.64 19.52 6.39
N ALA A 104 -5.86 18.61 5.81
CA ALA A 104 -6.31 17.28 5.43
C ALA A 104 -6.73 16.39 6.60
N LYS A 105 -6.31 16.69 7.84
CA LYS A 105 -6.72 15.91 9.03
C LYS A 105 -8.18 16.13 9.39
N ASP A 106 -8.70 17.32 9.10
CA ASP A 106 -10.08 17.71 9.43
C ASP A 106 -11.04 17.47 8.26
N GLN A 107 -10.56 16.85 7.18
CA GLN A 107 -11.31 16.65 5.94
C GLN A 107 -11.57 15.16 5.72
N GLU A 108 -12.83 14.80 5.50
CA GLU A 108 -13.17 13.44 5.09
C GLU A 108 -12.94 13.26 3.58
N GLY A 109 -12.45 12.09 3.17
CA GLY A 109 -12.35 11.72 1.76
C GLY A 109 -11.19 12.36 0.98
N VAL A 110 -10.24 13.02 1.64
CA VAL A 110 -9.01 13.55 1.01
C VAL A 110 -7.77 12.70 1.32
N PRO A 111 -6.74 12.69 0.46
CA PRO A 111 -5.48 12.03 0.77
C PRO A 111 -4.74 12.75 1.89
N SER A 112 -4.06 11.98 2.75
CA SER A 112 -3.13 12.58 3.71
C SER A 112 -1.91 13.17 2.98
N GLY A 113 -1.19 14.10 3.64
CA GLY A 113 0.08 14.61 3.09
C GLY A 113 1.09 13.49 2.78
N ALA A 114 1.14 12.44 3.61
CA ALA A 114 1.96 11.26 3.34
C ALA A 114 1.54 10.51 2.07
N THR A 115 0.23 10.44 1.79
CA THR A 115 -0.31 9.84 0.56
C THR A 115 0.06 10.66 -0.67
N LEU A 116 -0.05 11.99 -0.61
CA LEU A 116 0.37 12.87 -1.72
C LEU A 116 1.84 12.69 -2.07
N ARG A 117 2.70 12.64 -1.04
CA ARG A 117 4.16 12.55 -1.21
C ARG A 117 4.62 11.24 -1.85
N GLN A 118 3.80 10.19 -1.77
CA GLN A 118 4.06 8.91 -2.45
C GLN A 118 3.80 8.98 -3.97
N ARG A 119 3.07 10.01 -4.45
CA ARG A 119 2.74 10.17 -5.87
C ARG A 119 3.62 11.18 -6.58
N TYR A 120 3.69 12.39 -6.05
CA TYR A 120 4.39 13.51 -6.68
C TYR A 120 5.09 14.39 -5.64
N PRO A 121 6.18 15.08 -6.03
CA PRO A 121 6.71 16.19 -5.26
C PRO A 121 5.64 17.27 -5.03
N TRP A 122 5.61 17.87 -3.84
CA TRP A 122 4.63 18.92 -3.49
C TRP A 122 4.61 20.09 -4.47
N ALA A 123 5.79 20.53 -4.93
CA ALA A 123 5.93 21.63 -5.87
C ALA A 123 5.18 21.35 -7.18
N GLU A 124 5.23 20.11 -7.67
CA GLU A 124 4.61 19.69 -8.91
C GLU A 124 3.08 19.65 -8.80
N ILE A 125 2.53 19.06 -7.73
CA ILE A 125 1.08 19.05 -7.52
C ILE A 125 0.55 20.47 -7.36
N LYS A 126 1.27 21.32 -6.61
CA LYS A 126 0.87 22.71 -6.40
C LYS A 126 0.85 23.49 -7.71
N GLU A 127 1.85 23.33 -8.56
CA GLU A 127 1.87 23.96 -9.89
C GLU A 127 0.69 23.49 -10.75
N ARG A 128 0.43 22.17 -10.80
CA ARG A 128 -0.71 21.62 -11.53
C ARG A 128 -2.05 22.17 -11.00
N ALA A 129 -2.21 22.23 -9.68
CA ALA A 129 -3.40 22.74 -9.00
C ALA A 129 -3.62 24.25 -9.17
N GLN A 130 -2.57 25.02 -9.44
CA GLN A 130 -2.67 26.45 -9.74
C GLN A 130 -3.03 26.72 -11.21
N ARG A 131 -2.85 25.72 -12.08
CA ARG A 131 -3.14 25.80 -13.52
C ARG A 131 -4.48 25.15 -13.91
N SER A 132 -5.08 24.38 -13.00
CA SER A 132 -6.38 23.70 -13.17
C SER A 132 -7.57 24.61 -12.92
#